data_AF-A0A2V8DH34-F1
#
_entry.id   AF-A0A2V8DH34-F1
#
_cell.length_a   1.000
_cell.length_b   1.000
_cell.length_c   1.000
_cell.angle_alpha   90.00
_cell.angle_beta   90.00
_cell.angle_gamma   90.00
#
_symmetry.space_group_name_H-M   'P 1'
#
loop_
_entity.id
_entity.type
_entity.pdbx_description
1 polymer ?
#
loop_
_entity_poly.entity_id
_entity_poly.type
_entity_poly.pdbx_seq_one_letter_code
_entity_poly.pdbx_strand_id
1 'polypeptide(L)'
;MPHAPDTGPRPVSPAPSTIHLSGSQDLNCHHSLNFVSRESQAGPGCIQRCFVLDFAASSQSPVVSRAWPFEEDYMTKPRNTGVALLSRREAIGRVAGAGLGIVSVLHATEDAGAAGRQSSAAPATSRSAPMSIPSWNTELKQLAPNVYAYTQGGGPGVPSSAISNGACIVGPDHWMAIDAFAAPPHTKAFLAAANKAAGKPCGRLVNTHHHADHTTGNCFFLPAEIVASEFCRQAVIKGGISDLRGRPESWKVGANELKLAPPVTTIDDHSRVTYYYGDTEVQLIPNNPAHTWGDVMVYLPQYKILWAGDIAFHYVAPAGQSAYISKWIEAIDRINKMDVDVIVPGHGPISTKKDLALMREYLETAKREARRRYDAGMSAGKAAAEIERAMSKFDSWVDPAANRIVPNVVRLYAEFNGTIAPDLPNEATRKANEDYKAAKSAGSR
;
A
#
# COMPACT_ATOMS: atom_id res chain seq x y z
N MET A 1 -71.86 -40.21 -11.08
CA MET A 1 -70.52 -40.19 -11.72
C MET A 1 -70.69 -39.74 -13.16
N PRO A 2 -69.90 -38.80 -13.69
CA PRO A 2 -69.69 -37.38 -13.32
C PRO A 2 -70.10 -36.47 -14.53
N HIS A 3 -70.16 -35.13 -14.57
CA HIS A 3 -69.41 -34.01 -13.98
C HIS A 3 -70.33 -32.76 -13.93
N ALA A 4 -70.12 -31.88 -12.96
CA ALA A 4 -70.62 -30.49 -12.96
C ALA A 4 -69.45 -29.54 -12.69
N PRO A 5 -69.32 -28.39 -13.39
CA PRO A 5 -68.31 -27.38 -13.09
C PRO A 5 -68.86 -26.23 -12.25
N ASP A 6 -68.14 -26.00 -11.16
CA ASP A 6 -67.56 -24.75 -10.65
C ASP A 6 -68.38 -23.43 -10.65
N THR A 7 -68.61 -22.92 -9.43
CA THR A 7 -69.17 -21.60 -9.10
C THR A 7 -68.21 -20.85 -8.19
N GLY A 8 -67.84 -19.61 -8.55
CA GLY A 8 -67.10 -18.71 -7.65
C GLY A 8 -66.84 -17.32 -8.24
N PRO A 9 -67.23 -16.21 -7.58
CA PRO A 9 -67.21 -14.87 -8.15
C PRO A 9 -65.88 -14.11 -7.98
N ARG A 10 -65.72 -13.07 -8.81
CA ARG A 10 -64.53 -12.20 -8.99
C ARG A 10 -64.16 -11.36 -7.75
N PRO A 11 -62.88 -10.98 -7.58
CA PRO A 11 -62.43 -10.14 -6.47
C PRO A 11 -62.77 -8.66 -6.69
N VAL A 12 -63.21 -8.01 -5.60
CA VAL A 12 -63.47 -6.56 -5.48
C VAL A 12 -62.25 -5.91 -4.79
N SER A 13 -61.70 -4.85 -5.39
CA SER A 13 -60.63 -4.05 -4.82
C SER A 13 -61.11 -3.18 -3.64
N PRO A 14 -60.33 -3.03 -2.55
CA PRO A 14 -60.65 -2.07 -1.50
C PRO A 14 -60.15 -0.66 -1.85
N ALA A 15 -61.00 0.34 -1.60
CA ALA A 15 -60.68 1.76 -1.65
C ALA A 15 -59.79 2.18 -0.45
N PRO A 16 -58.96 3.23 -0.57
CA PRO A 16 -58.10 3.69 0.51
C PRO A 16 -58.91 4.44 1.58
N SER A 17 -58.64 4.14 2.84
CA SER A 17 -59.20 4.79 4.02
C SER A 17 -58.42 6.06 4.39
N THR A 18 -59.13 7.18 4.45
CA THR A 18 -58.65 8.48 4.94
C THR A 18 -58.87 8.58 6.45
N ILE A 19 -57.82 8.83 7.23
CA ILE A 19 -57.94 9.19 8.65
C ILE A 19 -57.60 10.68 8.78
N HIS A 20 -58.56 11.48 9.24
CA HIS A 20 -58.36 12.86 9.67
C HIS A 20 -58.26 12.92 11.20
N LEU A 21 -57.19 13.52 11.72
CA LEU A 21 -57.13 14.06 13.08
C LEU A 21 -56.69 15.53 12.98
N SER A 22 -57.38 16.38 13.75
CA SER A 22 -57.38 17.84 13.67
C SER A 22 -56.58 18.51 14.81
N GLY A 23 -55.83 19.56 14.46
CA GLY A 23 -55.44 20.72 15.28
C GLY A 23 -54.24 20.56 16.24
N SER A 24 -53.30 21.49 16.39
CA SER A 24 -53.10 22.85 15.82
C SER A 24 -51.69 23.39 16.13
N GLN A 25 -51.05 23.99 15.11
CA GLN A 25 -50.13 25.18 15.10
C GLN A 25 -48.80 25.11 15.87
N ASP A 26 -47.60 25.48 15.37
CA ASP A 26 -47.07 26.29 14.25
C ASP A 26 -45.54 25.97 14.17
N LEU A 27 -44.77 25.88 13.07
CA LEU A 27 -44.47 26.81 11.97
C LEU A 27 -43.77 26.06 10.81
N ASN A 28 -43.95 26.59 9.60
CA ASN A 28 -43.75 26.01 8.27
C ASN A 28 -42.30 25.79 7.80
N CYS A 29 -42.07 24.66 7.10
CA CYS A 29 -41.65 24.61 5.68
C CYS A 29 -41.64 23.15 5.19
N HIS A 30 -42.78 22.68 4.65
CA HIS A 30 -42.85 21.42 3.92
C HIS A 30 -42.42 21.63 2.46
N HIS A 31 -41.39 20.91 2.00
CA HIS A 31 -41.20 20.67 0.57
C HIS A 31 -42.00 19.42 0.17
N SER A 32 -43.04 19.61 -0.61
CA SER A 32 -43.83 18.53 -1.23
C SER A 32 -43.10 18.05 -2.48
N LEU A 33 -42.64 16.80 -2.50
CA LEU A 33 -42.16 16.15 -3.73
C LEU A 33 -43.38 15.62 -4.51
N ASN A 34 -43.74 16.29 -5.61
CA ASN A 34 -44.70 15.75 -6.58
C ASN A 34 -43.96 14.87 -7.60
N PHE A 35 -44.19 13.57 -7.54
CA PHE A 35 -43.79 12.65 -8.62
C PHE A 35 -44.90 12.65 -9.68
N VAL A 36 -44.61 13.20 -10.86
CA VAL A 36 -45.45 13.01 -12.05
C VAL A 36 -44.77 11.95 -12.92
N SER A 37 -45.36 10.76 -13.03
CA SER A 37 -45.00 9.80 -14.07
C SER A 37 -45.58 10.28 -15.40
N ARG A 38 -44.75 10.41 -16.43
CA ARG A 38 -45.22 10.45 -17.82
C ARG A 38 -44.72 9.18 -18.52
N GLU A 39 -45.66 8.35 -18.96
CA GLU A 39 -45.39 7.29 -19.92
C GLU A 39 -45.40 7.89 -21.32
N SER A 40 -44.30 7.75 -22.06
CA SER A 40 -44.30 7.92 -23.51
C SER A 40 -44.04 6.57 -24.16
N GLN A 41 -44.97 6.10 -24.98
CA GLN A 41 -44.77 4.91 -25.80
C GLN A 41 -43.64 5.14 -26.82
N ALA A 42 -42.57 4.36 -26.69
CA ALA A 42 -41.65 4.04 -27.78
C ALA A 42 -41.47 2.51 -27.79
N GLY A 43 -41.35 1.92 -28.98
CA GLY A 43 -41.47 0.49 -29.27
C GLY A 43 -40.52 -0.47 -28.54
N PRO A 44 -40.57 -1.77 -28.87
CA PRO A 44 -40.14 -2.82 -27.97
C PRO A 44 -38.62 -2.89 -27.85
N GLY A 45 -38.12 -2.76 -26.60
CA GLY A 45 -36.83 -3.31 -26.20
C GLY A 45 -35.78 -2.31 -25.72
N CYS A 46 -36.03 -1.59 -24.62
CA CYS A 46 -35.02 -1.28 -23.58
C CYS A 46 -35.69 -0.48 -22.44
N ILE A 47 -35.59 -0.94 -21.19
CA ILE A 47 -35.96 -0.11 -20.02
C ILE A 47 -34.68 0.51 -19.49
N GLN A 48 -34.49 1.81 -19.71
CA GLN A 48 -33.44 2.61 -19.08
C GLN A 48 -34.15 3.68 -18.23
N ARG A 49 -34.11 3.54 -16.90
CA ARG A 49 -34.64 4.56 -15.99
C ARG A 49 -33.61 5.68 -15.85
N CYS A 50 -33.87 6.83 -16.48
CA CYS A 50 -33.14 8.06 -16.21
C CYS A 50 -33.96 8.94 -15.27
N PHE A 51 -33.35 9.39 -14.17
CA PHE A 51 -33.90 10.46 -13.34
C PHE A 51 -33.27 11.77 -13.79
N VAL A 52 -34.09 12.73 -14.24
CA VAL A 52 -33.67 14.11 -14.53
C VAL A 52 -34.21 14.99 -13.41
N LEU A 53 -33.32 15.72 -12.74
CA LEU A 53 -33.68 16.77 -11.77
C LEU A 53 -33.59 18.12 -12.48
N ASP A 54 -34.73 18.77 -12.69
CA ASP A 54 -34.78 20.18 -13.11
C ASP A 54 -34.76 21.07 -11.87
N PHE A 55 -33.78 21.97 -11.79
CA PHE A 55 -33.75 23.07 -10.82
C PHE A 55 -34.11 24.38 -11.53
N ALA A 56 -35.30 24.91 -11.22
CA ALA A 56 -35.62 26.32 -11.49
C ALA A 56 -35.28 27.14 -10.23
N ALA A 57 -34.30 28.03 -10.33
CA ALA A 57 -33.95 28.96 -9.26
C ALA A 57 -34.29 30.41 -9.67
N SER A 58 -35.15 31.06 -8.91
CA SER A 58 -35.34 32.51 -8.92
C SER A 58 -35.13 33.05 -7.51
N SER A 59 -34.11 33.89 -7.31
CA SER A 59 -34.20 35.16 -6.58
C SER A 59 -32.81 35.75 -6.32
N GLN A 60 -32.80 37.08 -6.34
CA GLN A 60 -31.66 37.98 -6.38
C GLN A 60 -31.16 38.32 -4.96
N SER A 61 -29.84 38.41 -4.77
CA SER A 61 -29.13 39.52 -4.07
C SER A 61 -27.62 39.24 -4.01
N PRO A 62 -26.76 40.28 -3.97
CA PRO A 62 -25.39 40.19 -4.48
C PRO A 62 -24.37 39.80 -3.40
N VAL A 63 -23.50 38.85 -3.72
CA VAL A 63 -22.26 38.63 -2.98
C VAL A 63 -21.12 39.25 -3.79
N VAL A 64 -20.40 40.16 -3.14
CA VAL A 64 -19.17 40.79 -3.64
C VAL A 64 -18.09 39.74 -3.77
N SER A 65 -17.73 39.37 -5.02
CA SER A 65 -16.58 38.54 -5.30
C SER A 65 -15.33 39.42 -5.50
N ARG A 66 -14.35 39.24 -4.61
CA ARG A 66 -12.97 39.69 -4.85
C ARG A 66 -12.28 38.61 -5.67
N ALA A 67 -12.04 38.89 -6.94
CA ALA A 67 -11.23 38.05 -7.82
C ALA A 67 -9.74 38.24 -7.49
N TRP A 68 -9.00 37.14 -7.34
CA TRP A 68 -7.56 37.08 -7.54
C TRP A 68 -7.31 36.18 -8.76
N PRO A 69 -6.52 36.62 -9.75
CA PRO A 69 -6.28 35.84 -10.95
C PRO A 69 -5.23 34.77 -10.68
N PHE A 70 -5.54 33.52 -11.01
CA PHE A 70 -4.53 32.52 -11.30
C PHE A 70 -4.69 32.14 -12.77
N GLU A 71 -3.67 32.44 -13.56
CA GLU A 71 -3.57 32.10 -14.97
C GLU A 71 -3.57 30.57 -15.14
N GLU A 72 -4.63 30.06 -15.75
CA GLU A 72 -4.58 28.83 -16.52
C GLU A 72 -3.89 29.14 -17.84
N ASP A 73 -2.72 28.54 -18.09
CA ASP A 73 -2.34 28.28 -19.47
C ASP A 73 -1.34 27.13 -19.61
N TYR A 74 -1.51 26.38 -20.70
CA TYR A 74 -0.66 25.31 -21.26
C TYR A 74 -0.90 23.85 -20.85
N MET A 75 -1.92 23.25 -21.48
CA MET A 75 -1.78 21.96 -22.18
C MET A 75 -2.57 21.98 -23.49
N THR A 76 -1.96 22.39 -24.61
CA THR A 76 -2.20 21.83 -25.96
C THR A 76 -1.17 22.37 -26.96
N LYS A 77 -0.12 21.59 -27.24
CA LYS A 77 0.52 21.37 -28.57
C LYS A 77 1.87 20.64 -28.41
N PRO A 78 2.24 19.75 -29.34
CA PRO A 78 3.47 18.98 -29.26
C PRO A 78 4.68 19.88 -29.52
N ARG A 79 5.63 19.90 -28.59
CA ARG A 79 6.93 20.53 -28.82
C ARG A 79 7.76 19.63 -29.73
N ASN A 80 8.05 20.16 -30.91
CA ASN A 80 8.98 19.64 -31.88
C ASN A 80 10.41 19.72 -31.29
N THR A 81 10.88 18.67 -30.62
CA THR A 81 12.30 18.55 -30.26
C THR A 81 13.05 17.97 -31.46
N GLY A 82 13.69 18.86 -32.22
CA GLY A 82 14.62 18.49 -33.27
C GLY A 82 15.77 17.66 -32.69
N VAL A 83 15.64 16.34 -32.75
CA VAL A 83 16.74 15.38 -32.62
C VAL A 83 16.59 14.44 -33.81
N ALA A 84 17.46 14.63 -34.81
CA ALA A 84 17.55 13.72 -35.93
C ALA A 84 18.00 12.34 -35.42
N LEU A 85 17.19 11.31 -35.69
CA LEU A 85 17.56 9.91 -35.53
C LEU A 85 18.67 9.60 -36.54
N LEU A 86 19.91 9.41 -36.06
CA LEU A 86 21.01 8.93 -36.88
C LEU A 86 20.74 7.49 -37.30
N SER A 87 20.86 7.21 -38.60
CA SER A 87 20.73 5.87 -39.13
C SER A 87 22.01 5.06 -38.89
N ARG A 88 21.88 3.73 -38.84
CA ARG A 88 22.94 2.74 -38.53
C ARG A 88 24.15 2.75 -39.49
N ARG A 89 24.23 3.70 -40.43
CA ARG A 89 25.32 3.88 -41.41
C ARG A 89 26.20 5.11 -41.17
N GLU A 90 25.96 5.91 -40.13
CA GLU A 90 26.77 7.11 -39.82
C GLU A 90 27.68 6.98 -38.59
N ALA A 91 27.76 5.79 -37.98
CA ALA A 91 28.61 5.49 -36.81
C ALA A 91 29.95 4.80 -37.16
N ILE A 92 30.33 4.75 -38.44
CA ILE A 92 31.63 4.20 -38.88
C ILE A 92 32.40 5.28 -39.61
N GLY A 93 33.42 5.82 -38.95
CA GLY A 93 34.38 6.74 -39.56
C GLY A 93 34.68 7.92 -38.66
N ARG A 94 35.54 7.71 -37.66
CA ARG A 94 36.43 8.72 -37.07
C ARG A 94 37.50 8.03 -36.21
N VAL A 95 38.43 7.38 -36.91
CA VAL A 95 39.80 7.16 -36.43
C VAL A 95 40.68 8.00 -37.35
N ALA A 96 41.32 9.03 -36.80
CA ALA A 96 42.63 9.55 -37.19
C ALA A 96 42.81 10.99 -36.67
N GLY A 97 43.91 11.24 -35.97
CA GLY A 97 44.62 12.51 -36.12
C GLY A 97 44.94 13.29 -34.84
N ALA A 98 46.21 13.15 -34.43
CA ALA A 98 47.09 14.17 -33.88
C ALA A 98 47.12 14.46 -32.36
N GLY A 99 48.31 14.24 -31.79
CA GLY A 99 48.73 14.73 -30.47
C GLY A 99 50.05 14.11 -30.00
N LEU A 100 51.17 14.56 -30.60
CA LEU A 100 52.56 14.16 -30.34
C LEU A 100 53.11 14.58 -28.96
N GLY A 101 54.08 13.81 -28.45
CA GLY A 101 55.12 14.20 -27.49
C GLY A 101 55.07 13.41 -26.17
N ILE A 102 56.13 12.80 -25.62
CA ILE A 102 57.57 12.78 -25.85
C ILE A 102 58.10 11.39 -25.44
N VAL A 103 59.13 10.93 -26.17
CA VAL A 103 59.89 9.69 -25.99
C VAL A 103 60.87 9.80 -24.82
N SER A 104 60.97 8.76 -24.00
CA SER A 104 62.22 8.37 -23.34
C SER A 104 62.26 6.85 -23.19
N VAL A 105 63.14 6.25 -23.99
CA VAL A 105 63.47 4.82 -24.03
C VAL A 105 64.55 4.55 -22.98
N LEU A 106 64.33 3.56 -22.13
CA LEU A 106 65.40 2.80 -21.49
C LEU A 106 65.14 1.32 -21.73
N HIS A 107 66.08 0.69 -22.43
CA HIS A 107 66.15 -0.75 -22.67
C HIS A 107 66.42 -1.50 -21.37
N ALA A 108 65.70 -2.59 -21.14
CA ALA A 108 66.22 -3.76 -20.43
C ALA A 108 65.40 -5.01 -20.79
N THR A 109 65.98 -5.79 -21.70
CA THR A 109 65.99 -7.27 -21.80
C THR A 109 64.74 -8.08 -21.50
N GLU A 110 64.37 -8.86 -22.52
CA GLU A 110 63.49 -10.02 -22.47
C GLU A 110 63.94 -11.04 -21.42
N ASP A 111 63.01 -11.47 -20.56
CA ASP A 111 63.04 -12.79 -19.99
C ASP A 111 61.62 -13.36 -19.94
N ALA A 112 61.41 -14.43 -20.71
CA ALA A 112 60.16 -15.14 -20.83
C ALA A 112 59.94 -16.00 -19.58
N GLY A 113 59.16 -15.48 -18.63
CA GLY A 113 58.68 -16.22 -17.46
C GLY A 113 57.17 -16.43 -17.53
N ALA A 114 56.74 -17.69 -17.56
CA ALA A 114 55.34 -18.10 -17.59
C ALA A 114 54.52 -17.48 -16.43
N ALA A 115 53.69 -16.48 -16.76
CA ALA A 115 52.72 -15.92 -15.82
C ALA A 115 51.49 -16.84 -15.76
N GLY A 116 51.42 -17.67 -14.72
CA GLY A 116 50.20 -18.38 -14.35
C GLY A 116 49.06 -17.38 -14.14
N ARG A 117 47.91 -17.65 -14.76
CA ARG A 117 46.65 -16.96 -14.45
C ARG A 117 46.31 -17.20 -12.98
N GLN A 118 46.66 -16.26 -12.12
CA GLN A 118 46.02 -16.16 -10.81
C GLN A 118 44.56 -15.77 -11.05
N SER A 119 43.67 -16.75 -10.90
CA SER A 119 42.27 -16.50 -10.61
C SER A 119 42.22 -15.63 -9.36
N SER A 120 41.97 -14.33 -9.52
CA SER A 120 41.63 -13.47 -8.39
C SER A 120 40.23 -13.89 -7.94
N ALA A 121 40.17 -14.82 -6.98
CA ALA A 121 38.96 -15.05 -6.22
C ALA A 121 38.50 -13.68 -5.67
N ALA A 122 37.24 -13.33 -5.93
CA ALA A 122 36.65 -12.15 -5.32
C ALA A 122 36.86 -12.21 -3.80
N PRO A 123 37.23 -11.10 -3.15
CA PRO A 123 37.51 -11.11 -1.72
C PRO A 123 36.28 -11.63 -0.99
N ALA A 124 36.48 -12.65 -0.14
CA ALA A 124 35.44 -13.16 0.74
C ALA A 124 34.87 -11.97 1.53
N THR A 125 33.59 -11.65 1.30
CA THR A 125 32.93 -10.55 2.00
C THR A 125 32.93 -10.86 3.49
N SER A 126 33.71 -10.12 4.27
CA SER A 126 33.74 -10.25 5.72
C SER A 126 32.36 -9.97 6.29
N ARG A 127 31.82 -10.89 7.10
CA ARG A 127 30.51 -10.74 7.75
C ARG A 127 30.55 -9.52 8.68
N SER A 128 29.70 -8.53 8.45
CA SER A 128 29.56 -7.40 9.38
C SER A 128 28.82 -7.85 10.63
N ALA A 129 29.20 -7.33 11.81
CA ALA A 129 28.49 -7.60 13.04
C ALA A 129 27.01 -7.14 12.93
N PRO A 130 26.03 -7.93 13.43
CA PRO A 130 24.62 -7.54 13.41
C PRO A 130 24.39 -6.27 14.23
N MET A 131 23.52 -5.38 13.72
CA MET A 131 23.11 -4.17 14.43
C MET A 131 22.31 -4.51 15.69
N SER A 132 22.48 -3.81 16.82
CA SER A 132 21.52 -3.94 17.94
C SER A 132 20.20 -3.24 17.59
N ILE A 133 19.06 -3.87 17.89
CA ILE A 133 17.73 -3.29 17.66
C ILE A 133 17.01 -3.02 19.00
N PRO A 134 16.13 -2.01 19.06
CA PRO A 134 15.36 -1.71 20.28
C PRO A 134 14.24 -2.73 20.50
N SER A 135 13.71 -2.76 21.73
CA SER A 135 12.39 -3.32 22.03
C SER A 135 11.35 -2.22 22.10
N TRP A 136 10.09 -2.54 21.79
CA TRP A 136 8.96 -1.62 21.89
C TRP A 136 7.70 -2.34 22.36
N ASN A 137 6.77 -1.58 22.93
CA ASN A 137 5.59 -2.11 23.60
C ASN A 137 4.35 -2.09 22.69
N THR A 138 3.38 -2.94 23.04
CA THR A 138 2.00 -2.75 22.57
C THR A 138 1.38 -1.61 23.34
N GLU A 139 1.05 -0.49 22.68
CA GLU A 139 0.48 0.67 23.35
C GLU A 139 -0.33 1.56 22.40
N LEU A 140 -1.32 2.27 22.95
CA LEU A 140 -1.94 3.42 22.30
C LEU A 140 -1.24 4.69 22.78
N LYS A 141 -0.38 5.25 21.95
CA LYS A 141 0.44 6.42 22.27
C LYS A 141 -0.12 7.67 21.63
N GLN A 142 -0.41 8.69 22.43
CA GLN A 142 -0.78 10.01 21.93
C GLN A 142 0.45 10.71 21.34
N LEU A 143 0.36 11.13 20.08
CA LEU A 143 1.44 11.83 19.38
C LEU A 143 1.19 13.34 19.24
N ALA A 144 -0.09 13.72 19.19
CA ALA A 144 -0.54 15.11 19.19
C ALA A 144 -1.95 15.19 19.81
N PRO A 145 -2.51 16.38 20.07
CA PRO A 145 -3.90 16.50 20.49
C PRO A 145 -4.82 15.71 19.56
N ASN A 146 -5.64 14.81 20.12
CA ASN A 146 -6.58 13.95 19.39
C ASN A 146 -5.97 12.98 18.36
N VAL A 147 -4.66 12.75 18.38
CA VAL A 147 -3.95 11.91 17.41
C VAL A 147 -3.16 10.83 18.14
N TYR A 148 -3.50 9.57 17.90
CA TYR A 148 -2.93 8.41 18.57
C TYR A 148 -2.37 7.41 17.57
N ALA A 149 -1.17 6.90 17.82
CA ALA A 149 -0.62 5.73 17.16
C ALA A 149 -0.82 4.50 18.04
N TYR A 150 -1.17 3.37 17.43
CA TYR A 150 -1.23 2.09 18.13
C TYR A 150 -0.11 1.19 17.63
N THR A 151 0.87 0.91 18.49
CA THR A 151 1.95 -0.02 18.17
C THR A 151 1.62 -1.41 18.70
N GLN A 152 2.05 -2.45 17.99
CA GLN A 152 2.12 -3.80 18.54
C GLN A 152 3.57 -4.16 18.87
N GLY A 153 3.79 -4.65 20.09
CA GLY A 153 5.12 -4.82 20.68
C GLY A 153 6.01 -5.80 19.93
N GLY A 154 7.31 -5.54 19.97
CA GLY A 154 8.34 -6.28 19.24
C GLY A 154 9.75 -5.96 19.74
N GLY A 155 10.75 -6.52 19.06
CA GLY A 155 12.17 -6.41 19.43
C GLY A 155 12.85 -7.77 19.58
N PRO A 156 14.08 -7.81 20.12
CA PRO A 156 14.84 -9.04 20.28
C PRO A 156 14.05 -10.10 21.06
N GLY A 157 13.85 -11.27 20.46
CA GLY A 157 13.15 -12.40 21.09
C GLY A 157 11.63 -12.26 21.19
N VAL A 158 11.03 -11.16 20.68
CA VAL A 158 9.59 -10.94 20.69
C VAL A 158 9.02 -11.22 19.30
N PRO A 159 8.22 -12.30 19.11
CA PRO A 159 7.57 -12.59 17.84
C PRO A 159 6.61 -11.44 17.47
N SER A 160 7.02 -10.66 16.48
CA SER A 160 6.25 -9.53 15.94
C SER A 160 6.10 -9.64 14.42
N SER A 161 6.12 -10.88 13.92
CA SER A 161 5.88 -11.18 12.53
C SER A 161 4.40 -11.07 12.19
N ALA A 162 4.09 -10.37 11.10
CA ALA A 162 2.73 -10.22 10.57
C ALA A 162 1.73 -9.59 11.55
N ILE A 163 2.20 -8.70 12.42
CA ILE A 163 1.37 -7.77 13.19
C ILE A 163 1.68 -6.36 12.72
N SER A 164 0.67 -5.49 12.66
CA SER A 164 0.83 -4.14 12.12
C SER A 164 0.58 -3.09 13.20
N ASN A 165 1.05 -1.87 12.93
CA ASN A 165 0.63 -0.69 13.67
C ASN A 165 -0.64 -0.10 13.04
N GLY A 166 -1.33 0.74 13.82
CA GLY A 166 -2.49 1.49 13.35
C GLY A 166 -2.58 2.87 13.99
N ALA A 167 -3.75 3.50 13.85
CA ALA A 167 -3.99 4.83 14.41
C ALA A 167 -5.44 5.06 14.83
N CYS A 168 -5.63 5.99 15.76
CA CYS A 168 -6.91 6.61 16.08
C CYS A 168 -6.75 8.13 15.98
N ILE A 169 -7.50 8.77 15.07
CA ILE A 169 -7.54 10.23 14.89
C ILE A 169 -8.94 10.71 15.26
N VAL A 170 -9.07 11.47 16.34
CA VAL A 170 -10.35 11.84 16.94
C VAL A 170 -10.84 13.17 16.37
N GLY A 171 -12.03 13.15 15.77
CA GLY A 171 -12.72 14.34 15.27
C GLY A 171 -13.84 14.81 16.19
N PRO A 172 -14.67 15.76 15.75
CA PRO A 172 -15.79 16.29 16.54
C PRO A 172 -16.88 15.24 16.81
N ASP A 173 -17.25 14.43 15.82
CA ASP A 173 -18.38 13.50 15.94
C ASP A 173 -17.97 12.02 16.00
N HIS A 174 -16.86 11.68 15.34
CA HIS A 174 -16.35 10.33 15.23
C HIS A 174 -14.83 10.33 15.11
N TRP A 175 -14.20 9.17 15.26
CA TRP A 175 -12.77 8.99 15.01
C TRP A 175 -12.50 8.18 13.73
N MET A 176 -11.32 8.39 13.15
CA MET A 176 -10.77 7.65 12.01
C MET A 176 -9.74 6.63 12.49
N ALA A 177 -9.88 5.40 12.04
CA ALA A 177 -8.88 4.35 12.17
C ALA A 177 -7.93 4.33 10.96
N ILE A 178 -6.67 3.96 11.21
CA ILE A 178 -5.74 3.54 10.15
C ILE A 178 -5.38 2.09 10.43
N ASP A 179 -5.66 1.23 9.45
CA ASP A 179 -5.51 -0.23 9.44
C ASP A 179 -6.29 -0.99 10.53
N ALA A 180 -6.49 -2.29 10.27
CA ALA A 180 -7.42 -3.15 10.99
C ALA A 180 -6.80 -4.45 11.54
N PHE A 181 -5.47 -4.57 11.52
CA PHE A 181 -4.71 -5.65 12.17
C PHE A 181 -4.98 -7.07 11.63
N ALA A 182 -4.11 -8.00 12.05
CA ALA A 182 -4.00 -9.35 11.49
C ALA A 182 -4.97 -10.40 12.03
N ALA A 183 -5.63 -10.11 13.15
CA ALA A 183 -6.47 -11.10 13.83
C ALA A 183 -7.55 -10.43 14.69
N PRO A 184 -8.67 -11.13 14.99
CA PRO A 184 -9.72 -10.61 15.85
C PRO A 184 -9.22 -10.09 17.21
N PRO A 185 -8.33 -10.80 17.94
CA PRO A 185 -7.86 -10.31 19.24
C PRO A 185 -7.05 -9.01 19.14
N HIS A 186 -6.24 -8.85 18.09
CA HIS A 186 -5.48 -7.61 17.87
C HIS A 186 -6.43 -6.44 17.60
N THR A 187 -7.39 -6.66 16.69
CA THR A 187 -8.38 -5.64 16.30
C THR A 187 -9.24 -5.21 17.48
N LYS A 188 -9.74 -6.18 18.26
CA LYS A 188 -10.57 -5.93 19.44
C LYS A 188 -9.81 -5.20 20.54
N ALA A 189 -8.53 -5.54 20.77
CA ALA A 189 -7.68 -4.83 21.72
C ALA A 189 -7.47 -3.36 21.32
N PHE A 190 -7.19 -3.10 20.03
CA PHE A 190 -7.10 -1.75 19.51
C PHE A 190 -8.41 -0.98 19.67
N LEU A 191 -9.54 -1.53 19.21
CA LEU A 191 -10.86 -0.90 19.31
C LEU A 191 -11.22 -0.56 20.76
N ALA A 192 -10.91 -1.44 21.71
CA ALA A 192 -11.15 -1.18 23.13
C ALA A 192 -10.32 0.01 23.63
N ALA A 193 -9.03 0.08 23.29
CA ALA A 193 -8.16 1.19 23.68
C ALA A 193 -8.57 2.51 23.00
N ALA A 194 -8.83 2.47 21.69
CA ALA A 194 -9.19 3.61 20.87
C ALA A 194 -10.56 4.20 21.27
N ASN A 195 -11.59 3.36 21.48
CA ASN A 195 -12.90 3.82 21.93
C ASN A 195 -12.85 4.47 23.32
N LYS A 196 -12.02 3.93 24.22
CA LYS A 196 -11.79 4.52 25.55
C LYS A 196 -11.13 5.90 25.45
N ALA A 197 -10.14 6.07 24.56
CA ALA A 197 -9.44 7.33 24.36
C ALA A 197 -10.29 8.37 23.61
N ALA A 198 -11.03 7.95 22.58
CA ALA A 198 -11.79 8.83 21.71
C ALA A 198 -13.11 9.30 22.34
N GLY A 199 -13.77 8.45 23.14
CA GLY A 199 -15.11 8.73 23.69
C GLY A 199 -16.19 8.90 22.61
N LYS A 200 -15.93 8.44 21.38
CA LYS A 200 -16.75 8.62 20.17
C LYS A 200 -16.77 7.33 19.34
N PRO A 201 -17.77 7.11 18.48
CA PRO A 201 -17.76 5.96 17.57
C PRO A 201 -16.67 6.10 16.50
N CYS A 202 -16.18 4.96 15.99
CA CYS A 202 -15.37 4.94 14.78
C CYS A 202 -16.28 5.19 13.58
N GLY A 203 -16.01 6.25 12.81
CA GLY A 203 -16.80 6.57 11.61
C GLY A 203 -16.12 6.20 10.31
N ARG A 204 -14.78 6.03 10.33
CA ARG A 204 -13.99 5.73 9.15
C ARG A 204 -12.82 4.82 9.48
N LEU A 205 -12.51 3.89 8.58
CA LEU A 205 -11.30 3.08 8.56
C LEU A 205 -10.59 3.33 7.24
N VAL A 206 -9.31 3.70 7.29
CA VAL A 206 -8.44 3.77 6.12
C VAL A 206 -7.55 2.53 6.11
N ASN A 207 -7.60 1.73 5.05
CA ASN A 207 -6.60 0.69 4.83
C ASN A 207 -5.45 1.27 4.01
N THR A 208 -4.23 1.17 4.54
CA THR A 208 -3.02 1.62 3.85
C THR A 208 -2.73 0.75 2.62
N HIS A 209 -2.99 -0.55 2.70
CA HIS A 209 -2.87 -1.50 1.60
C HIS A 209 -3.59 -2.82 1.94
N HIS A 210 -3.56 -3.78 1.01
CA HIS A 210 -4.41 -4.97 1.05
C HIS A 210 -3.92 -6.13 1.92
N HIS A 211 -2.70 -6.09 2.46
CA HIS A 211 -2.17 -7.26 3.16
C HIS A 211 -3.01 -7.60 4.40
N ALA A 212 -3.09 -8.91 4.70
CA ALA A 212 -4.00 -9.44 5.70
C ALA A 212 -3.74 -8.89 7.10
N ASP A 213 -2.49 -8.57 7.43
CA ASP A 213 -2.12 -7.93 8.68
C ASP A 213 -2.63 -6.50 8.82
N HIS A 214 -3.15 -5.88 7.76
CA HIS A 214 -3.75 -4.55 7.77
C HIS A 214 -5.27 -4.57 7.55
N THR A 215 -5.82 -5.66 7.00
CA THR A 215 -7.22 -5.71 6.53
C THR A 215 -8.07 -6.82 7.13
N THR A 216 -7.49 -7.81 7.82
CA THR A 216 -8.25 -8.95 8.37
C THR A 216 -9.36 -8.49 9.31
N GLY A 217 -9.08 -7.50 10.15
CA GLY A 217 -10.07 -6.99 11.12
C GLY A 217 -11.10 -6.02 10.56
N ASN A 218 -11.13 -5.73 9.25
CA ASN A 218 -12.03 -4.74 8.66
C ASN A 218 -13.50 -4.90 9.09
N CYS A 219 -13.98 -6.14 9.22
CA CYS A 219 -15.37 -6.41 9.60
C CYS A 219 -15.76 -5.92 11.01
N PHE A 220 -14.79 -5.73 11.91
CA PHE A 220 -15.03 -5.23 13.27
C PHE A 220 -15.22 -3.72 13.34
N PHE A 221 -14.97 -2.99 12.25
CA PHE A 221 -15.18 -1.55 12.16
C PHE A 221 -16.56 -1.18 11.62
N LEU A 222 -17.34 -2.12 11.08
CA LEU A 222 -18.66 -1.84 10.54
C LEU A 222 -19.61 -1.27 11.63
N PRO A 223 -20.41 -0.23 11.33
CA PRO A 223 -20.74 0.28 10.00
C PRO A 223 -19.85 1.45 9.51
N ALA A 224 -18.65 1.66 10.06
CA ALA A 224 -17.73 2.70 9.59
C ALA A 224 -17.46 2.60 8.08
N GLU A 225 -17.25 3.75 7.44
CA GLU A 225 -16.82 3.81 6.05
C GLU A 225 -15.39 3.23 5.93
N ILE A 226 -15.18 2.26 5.05
CA ILE A 226 -13.85 1.70 4.79
C ILE A 226 -13.32 2.29 3.48
N VAL A 227 -12.18 2.96 3.56
CA VAL A 227 -11.54 3.71 2.46
C VAL A 227 -10.18 3.10 2.13
N ALA A 228 -9.87 2.92 0.84
CA ALA A 228 -8.54 2.49 0.38
C ALA A 228 -8.31 2.87 -1.09
N SER A 229 -7.19 2.48 -1.68
CA SER A 229 -7.03 2.50 -3.14
C SER A 229 -7.96 1.48 -3.83
N GLU A 230 -8.23 1.69 -5.12
CA GLU A 230 -8.98 0.72 -5.93
C GLU A 230 -8.28 -0.64 -5.98
N PHE A 231 -6.95 -0.66 -6.17
CA PHE A 231 -6.19 -1.90 -6.15
C PHE A 231 -6.34 -2.64 -4.81
N CYS A 232 -6.27 -1.91 -3.69
CA CYS A 232 -6.44 -2.50 -2.37
C CYS A 232 -7.81 -3.17 -2.23
N ARG A 233 -8.87 -2.50 -2.67
CA ARG A 233 -10.23 -3.05 -2.67
C ARG A 233 -10.31 -4.37 -3.43
N GLN A 234 -9.83 -4.39 -4.67
CA GLN A 234 -9.89 -5.58 -5.52
C GLN A 234 -9.06 -6.73 -4.94
N ALA A 235 -7.89 -6.42 -4.38
CA ALA A 235 -7.03 -7.42 -3.75
C ALA A 235 -7.65 -8.01 -2.47
N VAL A 236 -8.35 -7.22 -1.65
CA VAL A 236 -9.10 -7.72 -0.49
C VAL A 236 -10.24 -8.66 -0.92
N ILE A 237 -11.00 -8.30 -1.97
CA ILE A 237 -12.05 -9.19 -2.52
C ILE A 237 -11.44 -10.50 -3.03
N LYS A 238 -10.35 -10.41 -3.81
CA LYS A 238 -9.65 -11.58 -4.38
C LYS A 238 -9.07 -12.47 -3.28
N GLY A 239 -8.57 -11.88 -2.19
CA GLY A 239 -8.01 -12.60 -1.04
C GLY A 239 -9.06 -13.32 -0.20
N GLY A 240 -10.30 -12.82 -0.17
CA GLY A 240 -11.40 -13.41 0.59
C GLY A 240 -11.23 -13.24 2.10
N ILE A 241 -11.88 -14.11 2.88
CA ILE A 241 -11.75 -14.11 4.34
C ILE A 241 -10.37 -14.67 4.70
N SER A 242 -9.59 -13.93 5.48
CA SER A 242 -8.26 -14.33 5.91
C SER A 242 -8.24 -15.69 6.58
N ASP A 243 -7.34 -16.53 6.12
CA ASP A 243 -7.08 -17.85 6.69
C ASP A 243 -6.00 -17.78 7.77
N LEU A 244 -6.39 -18.03 9.02
CA LEU A 244 -5.48 -18.04 10.16
C LEU A 244 -4.82 -19.42 10.41
N ARG A 245 -4.92 -20.37 9.47
CA ARG A 245 -4.14 -21.61 9.53
C ARG A 245 -2.64 -21.31 9.63
N GLY A 246 -1.96 -22.05 10.49
CA GLY A 246 -0.54 -21.85 10.79
C GLY A 246 -0.22 -20.65 11.71
N ARG A 247 -1.21 -19.84 12.12
CA ARG A 247 -1.05 -18.83 13.16
C ARG A 247 -1.18 -19.44 14.57
N PRO A 248 -0.62 -18.80 15.61
CA PRO A 248 -0.80 -19.23 17.00
C PRO A 248 -2.29 -19.35 17.37
N GLU A 249 -2.63 -20.30 18.25
CA GLU A 249 -4.03 -20.48 18.71
C GLU A 249 -4.62 -19.20 19.32
N SER A 250 -3.78 -18.38 19.97
CA SER A 250 -4.19 -17.10 20.51
C SER A 250 -4.75 -16.13 19.46
N TRP A 251 -4.35 -16.25 18.18
CA TRP A 251 -4.87 -15.41 17.09
C TRP A 251 -6.24 -15.89 16.58
N LYS A 252 -6.54 -17.18 16.77
CA LYS A 252 -7.75 -17.81 16.24
C LYS A 252 -8.98 -17.56 17.12
N VAL A 253 -8.81 -16.98 18.30
CA VAL A 253 -9.91 -16.57 19.17
C VAL A 253 -10.78 -15.55 18.43
N GLY A 254 -12.04 -15.91 18.18
CA GLY A 254 -12.99 -15.09 17.42
C GLY A 254 -12.85 -15.19 15.89
N ALA A 255 -12.10 -16.15 15.35
CA ALA A 255 -11.95 -16.32 13.90
C ALA A 255 -13.27 -16.62 13.17
N ASN A 256 -14.23 -17.24 13.85
CA ASN A 256 -15.59 -17.49 13.36
C ASN A 256 -16.42 -16.21 13.18
N GLU A 257 -15.98 -15.08 13.73
CA GLU A 257 -16.65 -13.78 13.56
C GLU A 257 -16.18 -13.03 12.31
N LEU A 258 -15.07 -13.48 11.69
CA LEU A 258 -14.51 -12.84 10.51
C LEU A 258 -15.49 -12.89 9.34
N LYS A 259 -15.65 -11.75 8.68
CA LYS A 259 -16.44 -11.60 7.45
C LYS A 259 -15.62 -10.81 6.45
N LEU A 260 -15.85 -11.08 5.16
CA LEU A 260 -15.26 -10.27 4.11
C LEU A 260 -15.84 -8.85 4.19
N ALA A 261 -14.98 -7.86 4.44
CA ALA A 261 -15.34 -6.45 4.54
C ALA A 261 -14.36 -5.63 3.69
N PRO A 262 -14.58 -5.55 2.38
CA PRO A 262 -13.69 -4.80 1.50
C PRO A 262 -13.96 -3.29 1.65
N PRO A 263 -12.97 -2.43 1.34
CA PRO A 263 -13.19 -1.00 1.17
C PRO A 263 -14.39 -0.71 0.28
N VAL A 264 -15.24 0.21 0.71
CA VAL A 264 -16.48 0.63 0.03
C VAL A 264 -16.32 1.96 -0.68
N THR A 265 -15.33 2.76 -0.26
CA THR A 265 -14.92 3.99 -0.93
C THR A 265 -13.50 3.79 -1.42
N THR A 266 -13.26 4.12 -2.69
CA THR A 266 -11.92 4.05 -3.28
C THR A 266 -11.41 5.43 -3.65
N ILE A 267 -10.11 5.64 -3.44
CA ILE A 267 -9.39 6.83 -3.90
C ILE A 267 -8.59 6.47 -5.14
N ASP A 268 -8.42 7.44 -6.04
CA ASP A 268 -7.58 7.26 -7.22
C ASP A 268 -6.09 7.14 -6.84
N ASP A 269 -5.29 6.54 -7.72
CA ASP A 269 -3.88 6.24 -7.45
C ASP A 269 -2.93 7.44 -7.63
N HIS A 270 -3.44 8.64 -7.90
CA HIS A 270 -2.65 9.79 -8.33
C HIS A 270 -2.86 11.04 -7.47
N SER A 271 -4.04 11.20 -6.90
CA SER A 271 -4.49 12.41 -6.24
C SER A 271 -4.58 12.22 -4.75
N ARG A 272 -4.10 13.21 -4.01
CA ARG A 272 -4.33 13.32 -2.58
C ARG A 272 -5.82 13.50 -2.30
N VAL A 273 -6.34 12.75 -1.33
CA VAL A 273 -7.62 13.04 -0.68
C VAL A 273 -7.34 13.64 0.69
N THR A 274 -8.08 14.67 1.10
CA THR A 274 -7.89 15.33 2.39
C THR A 274 -9.18 15.28 3.18
N TYR A 275 -9.13 14.73 4.39
CA TYR A 275 -10.20 14.80 5.37
C TYR A 275 -9.89 15.87 6.41
N TYR A 276 -10.91 16.60 6.85
CA TYR A 276 -10.83 17.51 7.99
C TYR A 276 -11.59 16.94 9.17
N TYR A 277 -10.86 16.59 10.23
CA TYR A 277 -11.40 16.13 11.51
C TYR A 277 -11.36 17.29 12.49
N GLY A 278 -12.34 18.20 12.38
CA GLY A 278 -12.22 19.55 12.95
C GLY A 278 -11.08 20.30 12.28
N ASP A 279 -10.17 20.87 13.07
CA ASP A 279 -8.99 21.57 12.57
C ASP A 279 -7.83 20.62 12.18
N THR A 280 -8.01 19.31 12.36
CA THR A 280 -6.99 18.32 11.99
C THR A 280 -7.13 17.96 10.52
N GLU A 281 -6.19 18.43 9.70
CA GLU A 281 -6.02 18.00 8.31
C GLU A 281 -5.39 16.60 8.27
N VAL A 282 -6.02 15.69 7.53
CA VAL A 282 -5.58 14.29 7.34
C VAL A 282 -5.52 14.00 5.85
N GLN A 283 -4.30 13.91 5.30
CA GLN A 283 -4.05 13.69 3.87
C GLN A 283 -3.80 12.21 3.59
N LEU A 284 -4.62 11.59 2.74
CA LEU A 284 -4.36 10.29 2.13
C LEU A 284 -3.57 10.51 0.84
N ILE A 285 -2.38 9.95 0.77
CA ILE A 285 -1.42 10.15 -0.32
C ILE A 285 -1.15 8.80 -0.97
N PRO A 286 -1.70 8.53 -2.17
CA PRO A 286 -1.35 7.35 -2.96
C PRO A 286 0.15 7.30 -3.26
N ASN A 287 0.74 6.11 -3.22
CA ASN A 287 2.19 5.94 -3.39
C ASN A 287 2.54 4.74 -4.28
N ASN A 288 1.83 4.61 -5.41
CA ASN A 288 1.77 3.38 -6.20
C ASN A 288 2.64 3.39 -7.47
N PRO A 289 3.25 2.25 -7.84
CA PRO A 289 3.51 1.07 -6.99
C PRO A 289 4.69 1.32 -6.03
N ALA A 290 4.74 0.57 -4.93
CA ALA A 290 5.88 0.51 -4.02
C ALA A 290 5.96 -0.85 -3.30
N HIS A 291 5.50 -0.95 -2.06
CA HIS A 291 5.41 -2.22 -1.32
C HIS A 291 4.31 -3.13 -1.89
N THR A 292 3.23 -2.51 -2.33
CA THR A 292 2.18 -3.11 -3.15
C THR A 292 1.88 -2.22 -4.36
N TRP A 293 0.76 -2.49 -5.03
CA TRP A 293 0.27 -1.69 -6.15
C TRP A 293 -0.90 -0.78 -5.73
N GLY A 294 -1.19 -0.73 -4.43
CA GLY A 294 -2.31 0.01 -3.85
C GLY A 294 -2.01 0.61 -2.47
N ASP A 295 -0.75 0.96 -2.23
CA ASP A 295 -0.26 1.67 -1.05
C ASP A 295 -0.80 3.12 -0.96
N VAL A 296 -1.28 3.46 0.23
CA VAL A 296 -1.74 4.79 0.64
C VAL A 296 -1.06 5.14 1.95
N MET A 297 -0.41 6.29 2.00
CA MET A 297 0.13 6.87 3.24
C MET A 297 -0.87 7.87 3.82
N VAL A 298 -0.86 8.06 5.14
CA VAL A 298 -1.67 9.07 5.82
C VAL A 298 -0.78 10.10 6.50
N TYR A 299 -0.89 11.36 6.10
CA TYR A 299 -0.01 12.46 6.54
C TYR A 299 -0.81 13.58 7.19
N LEU A 300 -0.35 14.04 8.36
CA LEU A 300 -0.94 15.15 9.11
C LEU A 300 0.08 16.32 9.11
N PRO A 301 -0.02 17.27 8.17
CA PRO A 301 1.01 18.29 7.96
C PRO A 301 1.24 19.19 9.16
N GLN A 302 0.17 19.59 9.87
CA GLN A 302 0.25 20.44 11.06
C GLN A 302 1.04 19.81 12.22
N TYR A 303 1.17 18.48 12.23
CA TYR A 303 1.92 17.74 13.25
C TYR A 303 3.18 17.08 12.69
N LYS A 304 3.40 17.11 11.37
CA LYS A 304 4.53 16.45 10.69
C LYS A 304 4.59 14.95 10.98
N ILE A 305 3.42 14.30 11.10
CA ILE A 305 3.28 12.87 11.40
C ILE A 305 2.83 12.12 10.15
N LEU A 306 3.53 11.04 9.81
CA LEU A 306 3.22 10.15 8.70
C LEU A 306 2.97 8.73 9.18
N TRP A 307 1.78 8.18 8.89
CA TRP A 307 1.56 6.74 8.84
C TRP A 307 1.93 6.25 7.44
N ALA A 308 3.04 5.53 7.34
CA ALA A 308 3.59 5.10 6.07
C ALA A 308 3.03 3.75 5.60
N GLY A 309 2.23 3.06 6.43
CA GLY A 309 1.93 1.65 6.24
C GLY A 309 3.22 0.87 6.01
N ASP A 310 3.14 -0.16 5.18
CA ASP A 310 4.30 -0.99 4.86
C ASP A 310 5.27 -0.33 3.86
N ILE A 311 5.10 0.95 3.50
CA ILE A 311 6.21 1.69 2.88
C ILE A 311 7.40 1.78 3.85
N ALA A 312 7.13 1.72 5.17
CA ALA A 312 8.14 1.68 6.21
C ALA A 312 8.04 0.40 7.07
N PHE A 313 9.17 -0.31 7.16
CA PHE A 313 9.44 -1.39 8.12
C PHE A 313 10.66 -0.98 8.94
N HIS A 314 10.53 -0.86 10.26
CA HIS A 314 11.62 -0.42 11.12
C HIS A 314 12.06 -1.54 12.06
N TYR A 315 13.31 -1.99 11.90
CA TYR A 315 13.88 -3.12 12.62
C TYR A 315 13.16 -4.47 12.39
N VAL A 316 12.37 -4.53 11.31
CA VAL A 316 11.69 -5.72 10.79
C VAL A 316 12.12 -5.86 9.32
N ALA A 317 12.49 -7.06 8.87
CA ALA A 317 12.93 -7.21 7.49
C ALA A 317 11.79 -6.93 6.49
N PRO A 318 11.98 -6.06 5.48
CA PRO A 318 10.96 -5.74 4.49
C PRO A 318 10.42 -6.96 3.73
N ALA A 319 9.10 -7.07 3.68
CA ALA A 319 8.35 -8.16 3.06
C ALA A 319 7.89 -7.82 1.63
N GLY A 320 8.77 -7.97 0.65
CA GLY A 320 8.56 -7.46 -0.71
C GLY A 320 7.83 -8.39 -1.68
N GLN A 321 7.08 -9.41 -1.25
CA GLN A 321 6.44 -10.40 -2.15
C GLN A 321 5.47 -9.79 -3.18
N SER A 322 4.87 -8.63 -2.86
CA SER A 322 3.95 -7.89 -3.73
C SER A 322 4.61 -6.66 -4.36
N ALA A 323 5.87 -6.38 -4.00
CA ALA A 323 6.49 -5.09 -4.19
C ALA A 323 7.05 -4.89 -5.59
N TYR A 324 7.15 -3.62 -5.99
CA TYR A 324 8.06 -3.14 -7.01
C TYR A 324 9.23 -2.46 -6.28
N ILE A 325 10.30 -3.21 -6.02
CA ILE A 325 11.34 -2.80 -5.07
C ILE A 325 12.06 -1.51 -5.50
N SER A 326 12.34 -1.31 -6.79
CA SER A 326 12.89 -0.02 -7.23
C SER A 326 11.96 1.16 -6.99
N LYS A 327 10.65 0.98 -7.20
CA LYS A 327 9.65 2.03 -6.96
C LYS A 327 9.40 2.25 -5.47
N TRP A 328 9.59 1.23 -4.65
CA TRP A 328 9.60 1.35 -3.20
C TRP A 328 10.79 2.18 -2.69
N ILE A 329 11.98 2.02 -3.28
CA ILE A 329 13.12 2.90 -2.97
C ILE A 329 12.81 4.36 -3.38
N GLU A 330 12.21 4.58 -4.56
CA GLU A 330 11.76 5.92 -4.98
C GLU A 330 10.68 6.51 -4.05
N ALA A 331 9.79 5.67 -3.50
CA ALA A 331 8.80 6.06 -2.49
C ALA A 331 9.47 6.57 -1.21
N ILE A 332 10.51 5.90 -0.73
CA ILE A 332 11.31 6.37 0.40
C ILE A 332 11.95 7.73 0.07
N ASP A 333 12.46 7.91 -1.14
CA ASP A 333 13.04 9.18 -1.59
C ASP A 333 12.01 10.33 -1.64
N ARG A 334 10.73 10.01 -1.92
CA ARG A 334 9.63 10.99 -1.81
C ARG A 334 9.36 11.36 -0.36
N ILE A 335 9.29 10.39 0.56
CA ILE A 335 9.08 10.65 2.00
C ILE A 335 10.20 11.52 2.57
N ASN A 336 11.45 11.29 2.17
CA ASN A 336 12.59 12.08 2.63
C ASN A 336 12.48 13.58 2.27
N LYS A 337 11.74 13.92 1.20
CA LYS A 337 11.47 15.30 0.76
C LYS A 337 10.25 15.94 1.44
N MET A 338 9.42 15.17 2.13
CA MET A 338 8.26 15.70 2.87
C MET A 338 8.69 16.36 4.18
N ASP A 339 7.90 17.27 4.74
CA ASP A 339 8.15 17.89 6.05
C ASP A 339 7.67 16.97 7.20
N VAL A 340 8.36 15.85 7.40
CA VAL A 340 7.98 14.78 8.35
C VAL A 340 9.02 14.65 9.46
N ASP A 341 8.56 14.71 10.71
CA ASP A 341 9.38 14.51 11.91
C ASP A 341 9.15 13.10 12.50
N VAL A 342 7.91 12.62 12.47
CA VAL A 342 7.50 11.34 13.06
C VAL A 342 6.93 10.41 11.99
N ILE A 343 7.45 9.19 11.93
CA ILE A 343 6.96 8.12 11.06
C ILE A 343 6.44 6.98 11.93
N VAL A 344 5.18 6.62 11.71
CA VAL A 344 4.58 5.38 12.21
C VAL A 344 4.65 4.36 11.07
N PRO A 345 5.54 3.35 11.16
CA PRO A 345 5.64 2.32 10.13
C PRO A 345 4.47 1.35 10.21
N GLY A 346 4.26 0.54 9.16
CA GLY A 346 3.36 -0.61 9.23
C GLY A 346 3.88 -1.64 10.23
N HIS A 347 5.21 -1.84 10.30
CA HIS A 347 5.88 -2.78 11.21
C HIS A 347 7.03 -2.11 11.94
N GLY A 348 7.10 -2.31 13.27
CA GLY A 348 8.18 -1.79 14.10
C GLY A 348 7.78 -0.60 14.98
N PRO A 349 8.75 0.04 15.64
CA PRO A 349 8.49 1.17 16.53
C PRO A 349 8.22 2.46 15.75
N ILE A 350 7.54 3.40 16.41
CA ILE A 350 7.47 4.81 15.98
C ILE A 350 8.88 5.38 15.90
N SER A 351 9.12 6.19 14.89
CA SER A 351 10.48 6.38 14.34
C SER A 351 10.61 7.70 13.58
N THR A 352 11.73 7.87 12.89
CA THR A 352 12.06 9.06 12.09
C THR A 352 12.61 8.67 10.72
N LYS A 353 12.93 9.67 9.89
CA LYS A 353 13.61 9.46 8.60
C LYS A 353 14.96 8.74 8.72
N LYS A 354 15.61 8.79 9.89
CA LYS A 354 16.86 8.05 10.14
C LYS A 354 16.65 6.54 10.02
N ASP A 355 15.55 6.04 10.58
CA ASP A 355 15.21 4.62 10.57
C ASP A 355 14.77 4.18 9.16
N LEU A 356 14.06 5.06 8.45
CA LEU A 356 13.69 4.85 7.05
C LEU A 356 14.92 4.75 6.14
N ALA A 357 15.99 5.50 6.42
CA ALA A 357 17.25 5.39 5.68
C ALA A 357 17.94 4.03 5.87
N LEU A 358 17.83 3.41 7.05
CA LEU A 358 18.34 2.05 7.29
C LEU A 358 17.56 1.01 6.48
N MET A 359 16.24 1.14 6.40
CA MET A 359 15.41 0.30 5.56
C MET A 359 15.73 0.50 4.07
N ARG A 360 15.97 1.73 3.63
CA ARG A 360 16.40 2.02 2.26
C ARG A 360 17.71 1.29 1.92
N GLU A 361 18.68 1.32 2.83
CA GLU A 361 19.95 0.60 2.67
C GLU A 361 19.75 -0.92 2.56
N TYR A 362 18.80 -1.49 3.31
CA TYR A 362 18.41 -2.90 3.17
C TYR A 362 17.93 -3.19 1.74
N LEU A 363 16.98 -2.40 1.22
CA LEU A 363 16.41 -2.61 -0.12
C LEU A 363 17.46 -2.43 -1.22
N GLU A 364 18.32 -1.42 -1.10
CA GLU A 364 19.40 -1.18 -2.06
C GLU A 364 20.45 -2.30 -2.05
N THR A 365 20.78 -2.82 -0.87
CA THR A 365 21.71 -3.95 -0.76
C THR A 365 21.11 -5.20 -1.37
N ALA A 366 19.85 -5.53 -1.07
CA ALA A 366 19.15 -6.65 -1.69
C ALA A 366 19.11 -6.51 -3.22
N LYS A 367 18.74 -5.32 -3.74
CA LYS A 367 18.69 -5.03 -5.17
C LYS A 367 20.06 -5.16 -5.85
N ARG A 368 21.10 -4.56 -5.29
CA ARG A 368 22.46 -4.61 -5.83
C ARG A 368 23.00 -6.04 -5.88
N GLU A 369 22.83 -6.77 -4.79
CA GLU A 369 23.33 -8.14 -4.69
C GLU A 369 22.53 -9.13 -5.55
N ALA A 370 21.21 -8.91 -5.70
CA ALA A 370 20.38 -9.65 -6.65
C ALA A 370 20.78 -9.38 -8.10
N ARG A 371 21.04 -8.11 -8.48
CA ARG A 371 21.48 -7.76 -9.84
C ARG A 371 22.76 -8.51 -10.23
N ARG A 372 23.77 -8.50 -9.36
CA ARG A 372 25.04 -9.22 -9.59
C ARG A 372 24.84 -10.70 -9.92
N ARG A 373 23.89 -11.35 -9.23
CA ARG A 373 23.62 -12.79 -9.36
C ARG A 373 22.69 -13.10 -10.52
N TYR A 374 21.79 -12.18 -10.83
CA TYR A 374 20.98 -12.20 -12.04
C TYR A 374 21.88 -12.15 -13.28
N ASP A 375 22.82 -11.20 -13.33
CA ASP A 375 23.75 -11.03 -14.45
C ASP A 375 24.70 -12.24 -14.61
N ALA A 376 24.97 -12.95 -13.50
CA ALA A 376 25.72 -14.21 -13.49
C ALA A 376 24.88 -15.45 -13.87
N GLY A 377 23.60 -15.29 -14.20
CA GLY A 377 22.72 -16.39 -14.60
C GLY A 377 22.30 -17.34 -13.46
N MET A 378 22.45 -16.93 -12.20
CA MET A 378 22.03 -17.74 -11.05
C MET A 378 20.52 -17.77 -10.93
N SER A 379 19.94 -18.90 -10.50
CA SER A 379 18.52 -18.95 -10.14
C SER A 379 18.23 -18.10 -8.88
N ALA A 380 17.00 -17.59 -8.76
CA ALA A 380 16.59 -16.73 -7.65
C ALA A 380 16.84 -17.38 -6.27
N GLY A 381 16.60 -18.69 -6.14
CA GLY A 381 16.82 -19.41 -4.87
C GLY A 381 18.28 -19.51 -4.48
N LYS A 382 19.16 -19.85 -5.43
CA LYS A 382 20.62 -19.87 -5.21
C LYS A 382 21.14 -18.47 -4.88
N ALA A 383 20.68 -17.47 -5.62
CA ALA A 383 21.05 -16.09 -5.38
C ALA A 383 20.65 -15.64 -3.97
N ALA A 384 19.41 -15.92 -3.55
CA ALA A 384 18.92 -15.63 -2.21
C ALA A 384 19.80 -16.26 -1.11
N ALA A 385 20.23 -17.51 -1.27
CA ALA A 385 21.09 -18.19 -0.31
C ALA A 385 22.48 -17.53 -0.15
N GLU A 386 23.04 -16.98 -1.23
CA GLU A 386 24.29 -16.22 -1.17
C GLU A 386 24.11 -14.81 -0.60
N ILE A 387 23.00 -14.14 -0.93
CA ILE A 387 22.72 -12.77 -0.52
C ILE A 387 22.62 -12.63 1.00
N GLU A 388 22.15 -13.65 1.72
CA GLU A 388 22.09 -13.63 3.19
C GLU A 388 23.37 -13.14 3.85
N ARG A 389 24.54 -13.55 3.35
CA ARG A 389 25.83 -13.13 3.92
C ARG A 389 26.06 -11.62 3.76
N ALA A 390 25.69 -11.08 2.59
CA ALA A 390 25.76 -9.65 2.30
C ALA A 390 24.74 -8.83 3.10
N MET A 391 23.69 -9.48 3.63
CA MET A 391 22.66 -8.86 4.46
C MET A 391 22.94 -9.00 5.97
N SER A 392 24.09 -9.55 6.38
CA SER A 392 24.39 -9.88 7.77
C SER A 392 24.29 -8.72 8.77
N LYS A 393 24.46 -7.48 8.31
CA LYS A 393 24.19 -6.25 9.07
C LYS A 393 22.78 -6.24 9.71
N PHE A 394 21.81 -6.85 9.03
CA PHE A 394 20.39 -6.87 9.37
C PHE A 394 19.95 -8.19 10.02
N ASP A 395 20.86 -9.10 10.36
CA ASP A 395 20.54 -10.43 10.94
C ASP A 395 19.78 -10.35 12.27
N SER A 396 19.85 -9.20 12.95
CA SER A 396 19.19 -8.94 14.23
C SER A 396 17.75 -8.42 14.10
N TRP A 397 17.32 -8.02 12.90
CA TRP A 397 15.97 -7.53 12.68
C TRP A 397 14.96 -8.66 12.90
N VAL A 398 13.75 -8.29 13.33
CA VAL A 398 12.63 -9.22 13.44
C VAL A 398 12.35 -9.82 12.07
N ASP A 399 12.06 -11.13 12.03
CA ASP A 399 11.99 -11.93 10.81
C ASP A 399 13.23 -11.71 9.94
N PRO A 400 14.41 -12.16 10.38
CA PRO A 400 15.67 -11.83 9.73
C PRO A 400 15.66 -12.18 8.24
N ALA A 401 16.54 -11.53 7.47
CA ALA A 401 16.53 -11.58 6.00
C ALA A 401 16.39 -12.99 5.42
N ALA A 402 16.93 -14.03 6.07
CA ALA A 402 16.75 -15.43 5.67
C ALA A 402 15.27 -15.85 5.45
N ASN A 403 14.33 -15.23 6.17
CA ASN A 403 12.90 -15.50 6.06
C ASN A 403 12.20 -14.68 4.96
N ARG A 404 12.83 -13.61 4.44
CA ARG A 404 12.21 -12.63 3.52
C ARG A 404 12.95 -12.44 2.21
N ILE A 405 14.19 -12.91 2.11
CA ILE A 405 15.06 -12.60 0.96
C ILE A 405 14.64 -13.36 -0.30
N VAL A 406 14.16 -14.59 -0.19
CA VAL A 406 13.71 -15.38 -1.36
C VAL A 406 12.60 -14.67 -2.15
N PRO A 407 11.46 -14.28 -1.55
CA PRO A 407 10.42 -13.57 -2.30
C PRO A 407 10.91 -12.20 -2.82
N ASN A 408 11.77 -11.50 -2.08
CA ASN A 408 12.34 -10.22 -2.54
C ASN A 408 13.20 -10.42 -3.81
N VAL A 409 14.04 -11.45 -3.85
CA VAL A 409 14.88 -11.77 -5.01
C VAL A 409 14.04 -12.20 -6.21
N VAL A 410 12.97 -12.98 -5.99
CA VAL A 410 12.03 -13.35 -7.05
C VAL A 410 11.40 -12.10 -7.70
N ARG A 411 11.01 -11.12 -6.88
CA ARG A 411 10.44 -9.85 -7.38
C ARG A 411 11.47 -9.00 -8.10
N LEU A 412 12.70 -8.91 -7.58
CA LEU A 412 13.80 -8.21 -8.26
C LEU A 412 14.13 -8.85 -9.61
N TYR A 413 14.15 -10.18 -9.70
CA TYR A 413 14.39 -10.89 -10.96
C TYR A 413 13.28 -10.63 -11.98
N ALA A 414 12.02 -10.58 -11.54
CA ALA A 414 10.88 -10.19 -12.37
C ALA A 414 10.95 -8.70 -12.78
N GLU A 415 11.56 -7.84 -11.97
CA GLU A 415 11.82 -6.45 -12.34
C GLU A 415 12.89 -6.39 -13.44
N PHE A 416 13.99 -7.12 -13.26
CA PHE A 416 15.14 -7.10 -14.16
C PHE A 416 14.85 -7.67 -15.54
N ASN A 417 13.95 -8.65 -15.64
CA ASN A 417 13.55 -9.26 -16.90
C ASN A 417 12.33 -8.57 -17.56
N GLY A 418 11.78 -7.52 -16.94
CA GLY A 418 10.60 -6.79 -17.44
C GLY A 418 9.26 -7.54 -17.30
N THR A 419 9.15 -8.55 -16.43
CA THR A 419 7.92 -9.35 -16.23
C THR A 419 7.22 -9.08 -14.90
N ILE A 420 7.59 -8.03 -14.18
CA ILE A 420 6.99 -7.70 -12.88
C ILE A 420 5.51 -7.33 -13.04
N ALA A 421 4.66 -7.93 -12.21
CA ALA A 421 3.20 -7.76 -12.26
C ALA A 421 2.62 -7.58 -10.84
N PRO A 422 1.35 -7.14 -10.71
CA PRO A 422 0.71 -6.99 -9.40
C PRO A 422 0.44 -8.29 -8.65
N ASP A 423 0.23 -9.39 -9.37
CA ASP A 423 -0.08 -10.67 -8.75
C ASP A 423 1.11 -11.27 -8.00
N LEU A 424 0.80 -12.00 -6.91
CA LEU A 424 1.79 -12.72 -6.12
C LEU A 424 2.47 -13.80 -6.97
N PRO A 425 3.81 -13.85 -7.02
CA PRO A 425 4.54 -14.83 -7.81
C PRO A 425 4.67 -16.17 -7.07
N ASN A 426 3.54 -16.77 -6.67
CA ASN A 426 3.50 -17.94 -5.77
C ASN A 426 4.32 -19.12 -6.30
N GLU A 427 4.14 -19.48 -7.58
CA GLU A 427 4.84 -20.61 -8.20
C GLU A 427 6.36 -20.36 -8.35
N ALA A 428 6.73 -19.15 -8.80
CA ALA A 428 8.14 -18.77 -8.89
C ALA A 428 8.82 -18.74 -7.51
N THR A 429 8.09 -18.28 -6.49
CA THR A 429 8.55 -18.27 -5.10
C THR A 429 8.69 -19.67 -4.53
N ARG A 430 7.74 -20.59 -4.81
CA ARG A 430 7.83 -22.00 -4.42
C ARG A 430 9.09 -22.65 -5.00
N LYS A 431 9.31 -22.50 -6.30
CA LYS A 431 10.52 -23.01 -6.98
C LYS A 431 11.80 -22.40 -6.42
N ALA A 432 11.82 -21.09 -6.19
CA ALA A 432 12.98 -20.43 -5.60
C ALA A 432 13.28 -20.92 -4.17
N ASN A 433 12.26 -21.24 -3.37
CA ASN A 433 12.45 -21.82 -2.05
C ASN A 433 13.06 -23.23 -2.10
N GLU A 434 12.69 -24.05 -3.09
CA GLU A 434 13.29 -25.37 -3.31
C GLU A 434 14.77 -25.25 -3.66
N ASP A 435 15.10 -24.38 -4.62
CA ASP A 435 16.48 -24.06 -5.02
C ASP A 435 17.32 -23.52 -3.85
N TYR A 436 16.73 -22.63 -3.05
CA TYR A 436 17.37 -22.06 -1.86
C TYR A 436 17.74 -23.16 -0.85
N LYS A 437 16.81 -24.06 -0.52
CA LYS A 437 17.04 -25.18 0.42
C LYS A 437 18.14 -26.12 -0.08
N ALA A 438 18.13 -26.42 -1.38
CA ALA A 438 19.16 -27.24 -2.01
C ALA A 438 20.56 -26.57 -1.91
N ALA A 439 20.65 -25.27 -2.19
CA ALA A 439 21.90 -24.51 -2.10
C ALA A 439 22.46 -24.47 -0.66
N LYS A 440 21.60 -24.25 0.34
CA LYS A 440 22.01 -24.24 1.76
C LYS A 440 22.52 -25.60 2.23
N SER A 441 21.89 -26.69 1.77
CA SER A 441 22.28 -28.07 2.10
C SER A 441 23.58 -28.52 1.40
N ALA A 442 23.93 -27.89 0.28
CA ALA A 442 25.17 -28.17 -0.44
C ALA A 442 26.38 -27.45 0.18
N GLY A 443 26.19 -26.25 0.72
CA GLY A 443 27.27 -25.47 1.37
C GLY A 443 27.55 -25.83 2.83
N SER A 444 26.85 -26.80 3.40
CA SER A 444 27.06 -27.32 4.77
C SER A 444 27.80 -28.67 4.81
N ARG A 445 28.20 -29.18 3.65
CA ARG A 445 29.15 -30.31 3.50
C ARG A 445 30.50 -29.75 3.09
#